data_AF-A0A3M1BBT2-F1
#
_entry.id   AF-A0A3M1BBT2-F1
#
_cell.length_a   1.000
_cell.length_b   1.000
_cell.length_c   1.000
_cell.angle_alpha   90.00
_cell.angle_beta   90.00
_cell.angle_gamma   90.00
#
_symmetry.space_group_name_H-M   'P 1'
#
loop_
_entity.id
_entity.type
_entity.pdbx_description
1 polymer ?
#
loop_
_entity_poly.entity_id
_entity_poly.type
_entity_poly.pdbx_seq_one_letter_code
_entity_poly.pdbx_strand_id
1 'polypeptide(L)' 'MACIIRNGMSGKVVVNGIEYEGEMPAVPELTDFEIVNVINFINKAWGNDYPPVTYEQVKAALENCE' A
#
# COMPACT_ATOMS: atom_id res chain seq x y z
N MET A 1 0.89 -3.34 2.55
CA MET A 1 0.63 -2.26 1.57
C MET A 1 -0.05 -1.05 2.20
N ALA A 2 -1.15 -1.22 2.96
CA ALA A 2 -1.83 -0.11 3.64
C ALA A 2 -0.87 0.74 4.52
N CYS A 3 -0.03 0.10 5.36
CA CYS A 3 0.97 0.81 6.17
C CYS A 3 1.98 1.60 5.35
N ILE A 4 2.44 1.06 4.21
CA ILE A 4 3.39 1.75 3.33
C ILE A 4 2.76 3.00 2.72
N ILE A 5 1.48 2.94 2.33
CA ILE A 5 0.76 4.10 1.80
C ILE A 5 0.57 5.17 2.89
N ARG A 6 0.23 4.74 4.11
CA ARG A 6 -0.04 5.63 5.25
C ARG A 6 1.23 6.27 5.81
N ASN A 7 2.27 5.48 6.06
CA ASN A 7 3.48 5.88 6.80
C ASN A 7 4.70 6.11 5.89
N GLY A 8 4.59 5.79 4.61
CA GLY A 8 5.73 5.78 3.71
C GLY A 8 6.60 4.53 3.89
N MET A 9 7.75 4.54 3.21
CA MET A 9 8.75 3.50 3.29
C MET A 9 10.13 4.11 2.98
N SER A 10 11.17 3.65 3.67
CA SER A 10 12.55 4.04 3.39
C SER A 10 13.48 2.84 3.39
N GLY A 11 14.65 3.00 2.77
CA GLY A 11 15.71 2.00 2.75
C GLY A 11 15.71 1.15 1.47
N LYS A 12 16.39 0.00 1.56
CA LYS A 12 16.61 -0.89 0.42
C LYS A 12 15.48 -1.90 0.26
N VAL A 13 15.01 -2.06 -0.97
CA VAL A 13 14.01 -3.05 -1.35
C VAL A 13 14.41 -3.76 -2.65
N VAL A 14 13.99 -5.01 -2.79
CA VAL A 14 14.14 -5.76 -4.04
C VAL A 14 12.77 -5.94 -4.66
N VAL A 15 12.56 -5.41 -5.86
CA VAL A 15 11.31 -5.53 -6.62
C VAL A 15 11.62 -6.21 -7.94
N ASN A 16 11.03 -7.38 -8.18
CA ASN A 16 11.25 -8.19 -9.38
C ASN A 16 12.74 -8.45 -9.69
N GLY A 17 13.56 -8.62 -8.64
CA GLY A 17 15.01 -8.89 -8.76
C GLY A 17 15.88 -7.65 -8.95
N ILE A 18 15.30 -6.45 -8.98
CA ILE A 18 16.04 -5.19 -9.07
C ILE A 18 16.08 -4.52 -7.69
N GLU A 19 17.26 -4.09 -7.25
CA GLU A 19 17.43 -3.33 -6.02
C GLU A 19 17.04 -1.86 -6.23
N TYR A 20 16.26 -1.32 -5.30
CA TYR A 20 15.93 0.08 -5.19
C TYR A 20 16.33 0.58 -3.80
N GLU A 21 16.92 1.76 -3.74
CA GLU A 21 17.23 2.47 -2.50
C GLU A 21 16.67 3.88 -2.62
N GLY A 22 15.75 4.24 -1.73
CA GLY A 22 15.08 5.53 -1.78
C GLY A 22 14.03 5.68 -0.70
N GLU A 23 13.34 6.81 -0.75
CA GLU A 23 12.25 7.13 0.17
C GLU A 23 10.94 7.28 -0.59
N MET A 24 9.91 6.60 -0.10
CA MET A 24 8.51 6.83 -0.42
C MET A 24 7.91 7.61 0.75
N PRO A 25 7.63 8.91 0.59
CA PRO A 25 7.01 9.71 1.65
C PRO A 25 5.62 9.19 2.04
N ALA A 26 5.26 9.39 3.30
CA ALA A 26 3.91 9.19 3.80
C ALA A 26 2.91 10.14 3.09
N VAL A 27 1.67 9.67 2.89
CA VAL A 27 0.57 10.51 2.40
C VAL A 27 -0.57 10.50 3.44
N PRO A 28 -0.44 11.29 4.53
CA PRO A 28 -1.38 11.26 5.65
C PRO A 28 -2.78 11.76 5.28
N GLU A 29 -2.92 12.51 4.20
CA GLU A 29 -4.19 13.11 3.75
C GLU A 29 -5.19 12.08 3.23
N LEU A 30 -4.72 10.90 2.80
CA LEU A 30 -5.61 9.85 2.29
C LEU A 30 -6.47 9.29 3.41
N THR A 31 -7.78 9.25 3.18
CA THR A 31 -8.71 8.53 4.04
C THR A 31 -8.54 7.02 3.90
N ASP A 32 -8.98 6.25 4.90
CA ASP A 32 -8.92 4.79 4.85
C ASP A 32 -9.68 4.23 3.63
N PHE A 33 -10.79 4.86 3.22
CA PHE A 33 -11.54 4.49 2.02
C PHE A 33 -10.76 4.77 0.74
N GLU A 34 -10.04 5.88 0.65
CA GLU A 34 -9.18 6.17 -0.50
C GLU A 34 -8.03 5.16 -0.59
N ILE A 35 -7.44 4.76 0.55
CA ILE A 35 -6.43 3.71 0.59
C ILE A 35 -6.99 2.38 0.07
N VAL A 36 -8.22 2.00 0.48
CA VAL A 36 -8.91 0.81 -0.06
C VAL A 36 -9.06 0.88 -1.58
N ASN A 37 -9.54 2.01 -2.08
CA ASN A 37 -9.77 2.19 -3.52
C ASN A 37 -8.46 2.12 -4.32
N VAL A 38 -7.40 2.75 -3.82
CA VAL A 38 -6.06 2.71 -4.44
C VAL A 38 -5.52 1.27 -4.46
N ILE A 39 -5.61 0.54 -3.35
CA ILE A 39 -5.15 -0.86 -3.29
C ILE A 39 -5.92 -1.72 -4.29
N ASN A 40 -7.25 -1.59 -4.34
CA ASN A 40 -8.08 -2.34 -5.27
C ASN A 40 -7.78 -1.99 -6.73
N PHE A 41 -7.51 -0.73 -7.03
CA PHE A 41 -7.06 -0.31 -8.35
C PHE A 41 -5.72 -0.97 -8.72
N ILE A 42 -4.71 -0.90 -7.84
CA ILE A 42 -3.40 -1.54 -8.07
C ILE A 42 -3.55 -3.06 -8.28
N ASN A 43 -4.39 -3.71 -7.48
CA ASN A 43 -4.63 -5.15 -7.54
C ASN A 43 -5.23 -5.66 -8.85
N LYS A 44 -5.87 -4.79 -9.64
CA LYS A 44 -6.50 -5.10 -10.93
C LYS A 44 -5.86 -4.40 -12.12
N ALA A 45 -5.03 -3.40 -11.89
CA ALA A 45 -4.28 -2.70 -12.92
C ALA A 45 -3.02 -3.48 -13.32
N TRP A 46 -2.46 -3.13 -14.49
CA TRP A 46 -1.16 -3.62 -14.98
C TRP A 46 -1.00 -5.14 -15.04
N GLY A 47 -2.10 -5.87 -15.26
CA GLY A 47 -2.09 -7.34 -15.35
C GLY A 47 -2.05 -8.06 -14.00
N ASN A 48 -2.20 -7.33 -12.90
CA ASN A 48 -2.41 -7.94 -11.59
C ASN A 48 -3.80 -8.57 -11.50
N ASP A 49 -3.90 -9.74 -10.84
CA ASP A 49 -5.17 -10.39 -10.56
C ASP A 49 -5.25 -10.87 -9.10
N TYR A 50 -5.26 -9.89 -8.20
CA TYR A 50 -5.45 -10.17 -6.77
C TYR A 50 -6.93 -10.03 -6.37
N PRO A 51 -7.38 -10.72 -5.30
CA PRO A 51 -8.71 -10.51 -4.75
C PRO A 51 -8.89 -9.05 -4.30
N PRO A 52 -10.12 -8.50 -4.36
CA PRO A 52 -10.39 -7.19 -3.79
C PRO A 52 -10.23 -7.23 -2.27
N VAL A 53 -9.72 -6.14 -1.71
CA VAL A 53 -9.66 -5.91 -0.26
C VAL A 53 -10.87 -5.13 0.20
N THR A 54 -11.39 -5.47 1.37
CA THR A 54 -12.51 -4.74 1.99
C THR A 54 -12.02 -3.61 2.89
N TYR A 55 -12.93 -2.72 3.24
CA TYR A 55 -12.66 -1.63 4.17
C TYR A 55 -12.19 -2.16 5.53
N GLU A 56 -12.85 -3.20 6.06
CA GLU A 56 -12.53 -3.80 7.36
C GLU A 56 -11.13 -4.38 7.37
N GLN A 57 -10.71 -5.02 6.27
CA GLN A 57 -9.36 -5.57 6.15
C GLN A 57 -8.29 -4.47 6.13
N VAL A 58 -8.53 -3.39 5.38
CA VAL A 58 -7.58 -2.26 5.31
C VAL A 58 -7.55 -1.51 6.63
N LYS A 59 -8.69 -1.27 7.27
CA LYS A 59 -8.76 -0.63 8.58
C LYS A 59 -8.03 -1.43 9.64
N ALA A 60 -8.28 -2.74 9.72
CA ALA A 60 -7.55 -3.62 10.63
C ALA A 60 -6.04 -3.61 10.35
N ALA A 61 -5.63 -3.57 9.08
CA ALA A 61 -4.22 -3.45 8.73
C ALA A 61 -3.63 -2.11 9.20
N LEU A 62 -4.36 -1.00 9.03
CA LEU A 62 -3.95 0.35 9.44
C LEU A 62 -3.84 0.50 10.97
N GLU A 63 -4.75 -0.09 11.73
CA GLU A 63 -4.71 -0.10 13.20
C GLU A 63 -3.52 -0.88 13.75
N ASN A 64 -3.01 -1.86 12.99
CA ASN A 64 -1.85 -2.66 13.36
C ASN A 64 -0.54 -2.18 12.71
N CYS A 65 -0.53 -1.00 12.07
CA CYS A 65 0.70 -0.39 11.58
C CYS A 65 1.43 0.26 12.76
N GLU A 66 2.44 -0.41 13.31
CA GLU A 66 3.41 0.19 14.24
C GLU A 66 4.26 1.28 13.56
#